data_AF-A0A6B0Y089-F1
#
_entry.id   AF-A0A6B0Y089-F1
#
_cell.length_a   1.000
_cell.length_b   1.000
_cell.length_c   1.000
_cell.angle_alpha   90.00
_cell.angle_beta   90.00
_cell.angle_gamma   90.00
#
_symmetry.space_group_name_H-M   'P 1'
#
loop_
_entity.id
_entity.type
_entity.pdbx_description
1 polymer ?
#
loop_
_entity_poly.entity_id
_entity_poly.type
_entity_poly.pdbx_seq_one_letter_code
_entity_poly.pdbx_strand_id
1 'polypeptide(L)'
;MRKSDRHARHHGRIREPGMDSIWLFGLHAVRHALSNPAREKLRLVLTKNALNRLSEVVRESGMVPEIADARKFPAPLDPASVHQGAALEVKPLDWGALESLFPDHRSLVVL
;
A
#
# COMPACT_ATOMS: atom_id res chain seq x y z
N MET A 1 -45.91 15.00 -23.26
CA MET A 1 -45.42 13.81 -22.52
C MET A 1 -43.94 13.59 -22.85
N ARG A 2 -43.00 14.26 -22.16
CA ARG A 2 -41.55 14.05 -22.34
C ARG A 2 -41.11 13.00 -21.32
N LYS A 3 -40.77 11.79 -21.76
CA LYS A 3 -40.21 10.77 -20.86
C LYS A 3 -38.76 11.13 -20.58
N SER A 4 -38.53 11.41 -19.32
CA SER A 4 -37.31 11.84 -18.65
C SER A 4 -36.17 10.83 -18.74
N ASP A 5 -34.99 11.36 -19.03
CA ASP A 5 -33.67 10.76 -18.84
C ASP A 5 -33.52 10.13 -17.45
N ARG A 6 -33.22 8.83 -17.41
CA ARG A 6 -32.66 8.16 -16.22
C ARG A 6 -31.66 7.08 -16.61
N HIS A 7 -30.54 7.49 -17.19
CA HIS A 7 -29.28 6.76 -16.97
C HIS A 7 -28.74 7.23 -15.62
N ALA A 8 -29.14 6.52 -14.56
CA ALA A 8 -28.55 6.68 -13.24
C ALA A 8 -27.06 6.30 -13.37
N ARG A 9 -26.20 7.32 -13.40
CA ARG A 9 -24.75 7.16 -13.36
C ARG A 9 -24.43 6.44 -12.06
N HIS A 10 -23.91 5.22 -12.18
CA HIS A 10 -23.32 4.51 -11.05
C HIS A 10 -22.07 5.30 -10.68
N HIS A 11 -22.24 6.29 -9.78
CA HIS A 11 -21.11 6.99 -9.18
C HIS A 11 -20.30 5.93 -8.42
N GLY A 12 -19.21 5.48 -9.04
CA GLY A 12 -18.16 4.75 -8.35
C GLY A 12 -17.85 5.53 -7.08
N ARG A 13 -17.93 4.85 -5.95
CA ARG A 13 -17.69 5.42 -4.63
C ARG A 13 -16.36 6.18 -4.65
N ILE A 14 -16.42 7.51 -4.66
CA ILE A 14 -15.25 8.36 -4.48
C ILE A 14 -14.67 7.97 -3.12
N ARG A 15 -13.39 7.58 -3.11
CA ARG A 15 -12.65 7.26 -1.89
C ARG A 15 -12.78 8.41 -0.92
N GLU A 16 -13.15 8.12 0.33
CA GLU A 16 -13.10 9.08 1.41
C GLU A 16 -11.63 9.50 1.61
N PRO A 17 -11.30 10.79 1.46
CA PRO A 17 -9.99 11.30 1.81
C PRO A 17 -9.90 11.31 3.34
N GLY A 18 -9.23 10.31 3.93
CA GLY A 18 -9.17 10.22 5.40
C GLY A 18 -8.47 9.00 6.01
N MET A 19 -7.97 8.03 5.24
CA MET A 19 -6.97 7.12 5.80
C MET A 19 -5.61 7.85 5.79
N ASP A 20 -5.25 8.43 6.92
CA ASP A 20 -3.96 9.11 7.12
C ASP A 20 -2.78 8.22 6.71
N SER A 21 -2.92 6.91 6.97
CA SER A 21 -1.97 5.87 6.60
C SER A 21 -2.65 4.49 6.48
N ILE A 22 -1.95 3.56 5.83
CA ILE A 22 -2.29 2.13 5.79
C ILE A 22 -1.07 1.29 6.15
N TRP A 23 -1.31 0.11 6.71
CA TRP A 23 -0.25 -0.86 7.03
C TRP A 23 -0.16 -1.94 5.97
N LEU A 24 1.04 -2.10 5.38
CA LEU A 24 1.41 -3.24 4.56
C LEU A 24 2.20 -4.24 5.42
N PHE A 25 2.01 -5.53 5.19
CA PHE A 25 2.70 -6.57 5.95
C PHE A 25 3.12 -7.75 5.07
N GLY A 26 4.08 -8.53 5.56
CA GLY A 26 4.69 -9.62 4.81
C GLY A 26 5.89 -9.15 3.99
N LEU A 27 6.84 -10.05 3.78
CA LEU A 27 8.16 -9.68 3.24
C LEU A 27 8.11 -9.16 1.80
N HIS A 28 7.27 -9.75 0.96
CA HIS A 28 7.14 -9.35 -0.44
C HIS A 28 6.50 -7.96 -0.56
N ALA A 29 5.35 -7.75 0.09
CA ALA A 29 4.66 -6.47 0.05
C ALA A 29 5.53 -5.34 0.62
N VAL A 30 6.19 -5.58 1.76
CA VAL A 30 7.09 -4.59 2.38
C VAL A 30 8.31 -4.32 1.49
N ARG A 31 8.96 -5.35 0.92
CA ARG A 31 10.08 -5.16 -0.02
C ARG A 31 9.68 -4.27 -1.19
N HIS A 32 8.59 -4.61 -1.90
CA HIS A 32 8.13 -3.84 -3.04
C HIS A 32 7.70 -2.43 -2.66
N ALA A 33 7.11 -2.26 -1.49
CA ALA A 33 6.75 -0.93 -0.99
C ALA A 33 7.98 -0.08 -0.68
N LEU A 34 9.03 -0.66 -0.09
CA LEU A 34 10.30 0.02 0.16
C LEU A 34 11.03 0.41 -1.13
N SER A 35 10.95 -0.40 -2.19
CA SER A 35 11.53 -0.06 -3.50
C SER A 35 10.68 0.90 -4.34
N ASN A 36 9.43 1.18 -3.97
CA ASN A 36 8.55 2.05 -4.76
C ASN A 36 8.79 3.53 -4.42
N PRO A 37 9.32 4.35 -5.36
CA PRO A 37 9.59 5.77 -5.11
C PRO A 37 8.32 6.62 -5.01
N ALA A 38 7.20 6.17 -5.58
CA ALA A 38 5.92 6.89 -5.51
C ALA A 38 5.21 6.71 -4.15
N ARG A 39 5.76 5.87 -3.24
CA ARG A 39 5.18 5.68 -1.91
C ARG A 39 5.84 6.60 -0.89
N GLU A 40 5.00 7.30 -0.15
CA GLU A 40 5.39 7.92 1.11
C GLU A 40 5.41 6.87 2.22
N LYS A 41 6.59 6.67 2.81
CA LYS A 41 6.86 5.64 3.82
C LYS A 41 6.97 6.31 5.18
N LEU A 42 6.22 5.82 6.17
CA LEU A 42 6.07 6.47 7.46
C LEU A 42 6.83 5.73 8.56
N ARG A 43 6.51 4.44 8.78
CA ARG A 43 7.10 3.64 9.86
C ARG A 43 7.38 2.22 9.41
N LEU A 44 8.63 1.79 9.55
CA LEU A 44 9.08 0.44 9.21
C LEU A 44 9.32 -0.35 10.50
N VAL A 45 8.56 -1.42 10.71
CA VAL A 45 8.71 -2.32 11.86
C VAL A 45 9.17 -3.68 11.37
N LEU A 46 10.34 -4.13 11.84
CA LEU A 46 10.94 -5.41 11.44
C LEU A 46 11.35 -6.23 12.66
N THR A 47 11.22 -7.54 12.57
CA THR A 47 12.00 -8.45 13.42
C THR A 47 13.44 -8.53 12.91
N LYS A 48 14.39 -8.98 13.76
CA LYS A 48 15.79 -9.22 13.33
C LYS A 48 15.90 -10.13 12.11
N ASN A 49 15.10 -11.20 12.06
CA ASN A 49 15.08 -12.13 10.93
C ASN A 49 14.55 -11.48 9.64
N ALA A 50 13.50 -10.65 9.75
CA ALA A 50 12.97 -9.92 8.61
C ALA A 50 13.98 -8.88 8.10
N LEU A 51 14.67 -8.16 9.00
CA LEU A 51 15.75 -7.24 8.62
C LEU A 51 16.85 -7.96 7.82
N ASN A 52 17.30 -9.14 8.27
CA ASN A 52 18.32 -9.90 7.53
C ASN A 52 17.88 -10.22 6.09
N ARG A 53 16.58 -10.46 5.86
CA ARG A 53 16.02 -10.76 4.53
C ARG A 53 15.70 -9.53 3.68
N LEU A 54 15.62 -8.35 4.30
CA LEU A 54 15.28 -7.07 3.66
C LEU A 54 16.44 -6.06 3.70
N SER A 55 17.63 -6.45 4.17
CA SER A 55 18.75 -5.56 4.48
C SER A 55 19.14 -4.64 3.32
N GLU A 56 19.22 -5.20 2.11
CA GLU A 56 19.54 -4.46 0.89
C GLU A 56 18.51 -3.35 0.60
N VAL A 57 17.23 -3.70 0.55
CA VAL A 57 16.16 -2.74 0.22
C VAL A 57 15.93 -1.72 1.34
N VAL A 58 16.16 -2.11 2.61
CA VAL A 58 16.09 -1.17 3.74
C VAL A 58 17.19 -0.12 3.61
N ARG A 59 18.43 -0.55 3.33
CA ARG A 59 19.56 0.35 3.06
C ARG A 59 19.28 1.29 1.89
N GLU A 60 18.77 0.77 0.78
CA GLU A 60 18.43 1.57 -0.41
C GLU A 60 17.30 2.56 -0.14
N SER A 61 16.31 2.18 0.67
CA SER A 61 15.21 3.07 1.02
C SER A 61 15.61 4.23 1.94
N GLY A 62 16.77 4.14 2.60
CA GLY A 62 17.23 5.09 3.61
C GLY A 62 16.43 5.06 4.93
N MET A 63 15.45 4.16 5.07
CA MET A 63 14.68 4.05 6.30
C MET A 63 15.47 3.33 7.41
N VAL A 64 15.29 3.81 8.64
CA VAL A 64 15.75 3.11 9.84
C VAL A 64 14.58 2.28 10.38
N PRO A 65 14.70 0.94 10.44
CA PRO A 65 13.64 0.09 10.97
C PRO A 65 13.60 0.12 12.49
N GLU A 66 12.39 0.10 13.04
CA GLU A 66 12.15 -0.27 14.43
C GLU A 66 12.24 -1.78 14.59
N ILE A 67 13.16 -2.25 15.45
CA ILE A 67 13.36 -3.67 15.68
C ILE A 67 12.44 -4.17 16.79
N ALA A 68 11.50 -5.05 16.43
CA ALA A 68 10.51 -5.62 17.35
C ALA A 68 10.72 -7.13 17.59
N ASP A 69 10.23 -7.61 18.74
CA ASP A 69 10.09 -9.04 19.02
C ASP A 69 8.88 -9.61 18.26
N ALA A 70 9.02 -10.80 17.68
CA ALA A 70 7.96 -11.43 16.90
C ALA A 70 6.68 -11.69 17.71
N ARG A 71 6.80 -11.93 19.03
CA ARG A 71 5.67 -12.17 19.94
C ARG A 71 5.02 -10.87 20.42
N LYS A 72 5.69 -9.73 20.26
CA LYS A 72 5.23 -8.40 20.67
C LYS A 72 5.37 -7.43 19.50
N PHE A 73 4.76 -7.78 18.37
CA PHE A 73 4.87 -7.00 17.14
C PHE A 73 3.96 -5.77 17.23
N PRO A 74 4.50 -4.53 17.25
CA PRO A 74 3.75 -3.34 17.62
C PRO A 74 2.86 -2.76 16.50
N ALA A 75 2.97 -3.29 15.27
CA ALA A 75 2.10 -2.87 14.18
C ALA A 75 0.66 -3.35 14.42
N PRO A 76 -0.36 -2.51 14.20
CA PRO A 76 -1.77 -2.83 14.45
C PRO A 76 -2.34 -3.73 13.34
N LEU A 77 -1.80 -4.94 13.22
CA LEU A 77 -2.23 -5.94 12.25
C LEU A 77 -3.29 -6.85 12.86
N ASP A 78 -4.14 -7.42 12.01
CA ASP A 78 -5.04 -8.49 12.43
C ASP A 78 -4.21 -9.68 12.97
N PRO A 79 -4.54 -10.25 14.15
CA PRO A 79 -3.79 -11.35 14.75
C PRO A 79 -3.67 -12.62 13.88
N ALA A 80 -4.58 -12.84 12.93
CA ALA A 80 -4.53 -13.95 11.98
C ALA A 80 -3.60 -13.70 10.78
N SER A 81 -3.04 -12.49 10.66
CA SER A 81 -2.19 -12.10 9.53
C SER A 81 -0.83 -12.79 9.56
N VAL A 82 -0.43 -13.41 8.44
CA VAL A 82 0.93 -13.96 8.27
C VAL A 82 1.88 -12.85 7.83
N HIS A 83 2.30 -12.01 8.77
CA HIS A 83 3.16 -10.84 8.49
C HIS A 83 4.65 -11.16 8.35
N GLN A 84 5.10 -12.37 8.70
CA GLN A 84 6.49 -12.82 8.57
C GLN A 84 7.52 -11.89 9.24
N GLY A 85 7.08 -11.17 10.28
CA GLY A 85 7.92 -10.24 11.03
C GLY A 85 8.26 -8.93 10.31
N ALA A 86 7.50 -8.52 9.29
CA ALA A 86 7.69 -7.26 8.58
C ALA A 86 6.37 -6.50 8.41
N ALA A 87 6.40 -5.20 8.73
CA ALA A 87 5.30 -4.29 8.43
C ALA A 87 5.81 -2.89 8.11
N LEU A 88 5.10 -2.20 7.23
CA LEU A 88 5.41 -0.85 6.79
C LEU A 88 4.13 -0.03 6.74
N GLU A 89 4.10 1.04 7.51
CA GLU A 89 3.09 2.08 7.42
C GLU A 89 3.42 3.02 6.27
N VAL A 90 2.45 3.24 5.39
CA VAL A 90 2.59 4.08 4.19
C VAL A 90 1.34 4.91 3.99
N LYS A 91 1.45 6.02 3.25
CA LYS A 91 0.25 6.64 2.69
C LYS A 91 -0.29 5.80 1.52
N PRO A 92 -1.61 5.81 1.28
CA PRO A 92 -2.17 5.26 0.04
C PRO A 92 -1.50 5.87 -1.19
N LEU A 93 -1.27 5.07 -2.22
CA LEU A 93 -0.79 5.57 -3.51
C LEU A 93 -1.86 6.46 -4.14
N ASP A 94 -1.43 7.60 -4.70
CA ASP A 94 -2.23 8.32 -5.68
C ASP A 94 -2.13 7.59 -7.02
N TRP A 95 -3.25 7.02 -7.45
CA TRP A 95 -3.33 6.29 -8.72
C TRP A 95 -3.64 7.21 -9.91
N GLY A 96 -3.90 8.49 -9.64
CA GLY A 96 -4.41 9.43 -10.64
C GLY A 96 -5.84 9.11 -11.08
N ALA A 97 -6.30 9.85 -12.08
CA ALA A 97 -7.60 9.67 -12.71
C ALA A 97 -7.54 8.55 -13.76
N LEU A 98 -8.63 7.79 -13.92
CA LEU A 98 -8.70 6.71 -14.91
C LEU A 98 -8.47 7.25 -16.34
N GLU A 99 -8.94 8.46 -16.60
CA GLU A 99 -8.82 9.17 -17.88
C GLU A 99 -7.36 9.36 -18.30
N SER A 100 -6.44 9.49 -17.34
CA SER A 100 -5.00 9.63 -17.63
C SER A 100 -4.35 8.37 -18.21
N LEU A 101 -5.05 7.23 -18.20
CA LEU A 101 -4.54 5.96 -18.72
C LEU A 101 -4.74 5.79 -20.24
N PHE A 102 -5.54 6.63 -20.90
CA PHE A 102 -5.93 6.47 -22.31
C PHE A 102 -5.17 7.26 -23.40
N PRO A 103 -4.00 7.90 -23.20
CA PRO A 103 -3.43 8.75 -24.25
C PRO A 103 -2.88 8.02 -25.48
N ASP A 104 -2.49 6.73 -25.42
CA ASP A 104 -1.71 6.08 -26.49
C ASP A 104 -2.04 4.58 -26.75
N HIS A 105 -3.29 4.20 -27.02
CA HIS A 105 -3.67 2.83 -27.44
C HIS A 105 -3.07 1.67 -26.60
N ARG A 106 -2.95 1.84 -25.28
CA ARG A 106 -2.43 0.80 -24.38
C ARG A 106 -3.53 -0.19 -23.99
N SER A 107 -3.18 -1.46 -23.90
CA SER A 107 -4.07 -2.50 -23.37
C SER A 107 -4.38 -2.23 -21.89
N LEU A 108 -5.67 -2.12 -21.57
CA LEU A 108 -6.16 -2.00 -20.20
C LEU A 108 -6.66 -3.37 -19.74
N VAL A 109 -6.14 -3.85 -18.60
CA VAL A 109 -6.66 -5.05 -17.93
C VAL A 109 -7.73 -4.62 -16.94
N VAL A 110 -8.92 -5.18 -17.06
CA VAL A 110 -10.04 -5.03 -16.12
C VAL A 110 -10.25 -6.39 -15.46
N LEU A 111 -10.17 -6.44 -14.13
CA LEU A 111 -10.27 -7.65 -13.32
C LEU A 111 -11.70 -7.89 -12.83
#